data_AF-A0A8K0CK36-F1
#
_entry.id   AF-A0A8K0CK36-F1
#
_cell.length_a   1.000
_cell.length_b   1.000
_cell.length_c   1.000
_cell.angle_alpha   90.00
_cell.angle_beta   90.00
_cell.angle_gamma   90.00
#
_symmetry.space_group_name_H-M   'P 1'
#
loop_
_entity.id
_entity.type
_entity.pdbx_description
1 polymer ?
#
loop_
_entity_poly.entity_id
_entity_poly.type
_entity_poly.pdbx_seq_one_letter_code
_entity_poly.pdbx_strand_id
1 'polypeptide(L)'
;EWRSDPIVPFRPVVEKGIEGAFLPAHPSDIIRSGKSAKVPFILGITTQDGCARSPGFFGDPEVLEDFNANFSTVAPIVFLYDETSPNPNYVTAKIKSYYFKNRTITNSSFFKDALTN
;
A
#
# COMPACT_ATOMS: atom_id res chain seq x y z
N GLU A 1 9.67 0.09 -13.17
CA GLU A 1 8.26 0.46 -13.38
C GLU A 1 7.46 -0.79 -13.62
N TRP A 2 6.32 -0.97 -12.94
CA TRP A 2 5.41 -2.08 -13.23
C TRP A 2 4.04 -1.47 -13.59
N ARG A 3 3.95 -0.87 -14.78
CA ARG A 3 2.77 -0.15 -15.26
C ARG A 3 2.51 1.14 -14.47
N SER A 4 1.30 1.34 -13.95
CA SER A 4 0.82 2.61 -13.37
C SER A 4 1.26 2.85 -11.92
N ASP A 5 2.27 2.12 -11.45
CA ASP A 5 2.73 2.18 -10.07
C ASP A 5 4.10 2.82 -9.90
N PRO A 6 4.27 3.55 -8.78
CA PRO A 6 3.30 3.77 -7.70
C PRO A 6 2.13 4.69 -8.13
N ILE A 7 0.89 4.36 -7.72
CA ILE A 7 -0.32 5.11 -8.13
C ILE A 7 -0.31 6.58 -7.70
N VAL A 8 0.51 6.91 -6.69
CA VAL A 8 0.82 8.29 -6.28
C VAL A 8 2.33 8.51 -6.45
N PRO A 9 2.78 8.96 -7.65
CA PRO A 9 4.21 9.15 -7.93
C PRO A 9 4.78 10.35 -7.18
N PHE A 10 3.99 11.41 -7.00
CA PHE A 10 4.37 12.60 -6.23
C PHE A 10 3.62 12.61 -4.91
N ARG A 11 4.37 12.44 -3.81
CA ARG A 11 3.81 12.35 -2.45
C ARG A 11 4.22 13.58 -1.63
N PRO A 12 3.46 13.94 -0.58
CA PRO A 12 3.91 14.94 0.38
C PRO A 12 5.29 14.58 0.95
N VAL A 13 6.16 15.58 1.10
CA VAL A 13 7.53 15.43 1.60
C VAL A 13 7.78 16.35 2.79
N VAL A 14 8.83 16.06 3.56
CA VAL A 14 9.27 16.94 4.65
C VAL A 14 10.04 18.13 4.08
N GLU A 15 9.57 19.34 4.36
CA GLU A 15 10.14 20.61 3.90
C GLU A 15 11.11 21.16 4.97
N LYS A 16 12.38 20.76 4.91
CA LYS A 16 13.38 21.16 5.91
C LYS A 16 13.94 22.55 5.61
N GLY A 17 13.99 23.40 6.64
CA GLY A 17 14.71 24.68 6.57
C GLY A 17 14.00 25.79 5.81
N ILE A 18 12.67 25.68 5.64
CA ILE A 18 11.85 26.67 4.94
C ILE A 18 10.91 27.33 5.95
N GLU A 19 10.94 28.67 6.03
CA GLU A 19 9.96 29.43 6.81
C GLU A 19 8.58 29.29 6.17
N GLY A 20 7.57 28.96 6.97
CA GLY A 20 6.22 28.71 6.47
C GLY A 20 6.01 27.35 5.80
N ALA A 21 6.92 26.39 5.98
CA ALA A 21 6.76 25.01 5.52
C ALA A 21 5.40 24.41 5.95
N PHE A 22 4.71 23.75 5.02
CA PHE A 22 3.43 23.09 5.31
C PHE A 22 3.65 21.82 6.13
N LEU A 23 4.63 20.99 5.75
CA LEU A 23 5.01 19.77 6.46
C LEU A 23 6.48 19.82 6.93
N PRO A 24 6.77 20.47 8.08
CA PRO A 24 8.15 20.73 8.53
C PRO A 24 8.87 19.51 9.11
N ALA A 25 8.15 18.43 9.43
CA ALA A 25 8.69 17.21 10.02
C ALA A 25 7.83 15.99 9.64
N HIS A 26 8.29 14.77 9.98
CA HIS A 26 7.51 13.56 9.73
C HIS A 26 6.19 13.60 10.51
N PRO A 27 5.03 13.26 9.91
CA PRO A 27 3.72 13.36 10.57
C PRO A 27 3.65 12.65 11.92
N SER A 28 4.27 11.47 12.06
CA SER A 28 4.31 10.73 13.33
C SER A 28 4.97 11.52 14.46
N ASP A 29 5.99 12.32 14.14
CA ASP A 29 6.75 13.09 15.12
C ASP A 29 5.99 14.34 15.53
N ILE A 30 5.30 14.99 14.59
CA ILE A 30 4.40 16.12 14.86
C ILE A 30 3.28 15.69 15.82
N ILE A 31 2.65 14.54 15.56
CA ILE A 31 1.60 13.99 16.41
C ILE A 31 2.17 13.63 17.79
N ARG A 32 3.29 12.87 17.84
CA ARG A 32 3.90 12.41 19.10
C ARG A 32 4.39 13.56 19.98
N SER A 33 4.88 14.64 19.37
CA SER A 33 5.33 15.84 20.10
C SER A 33 4.19 16.77 20.52
N GLY A 34 2.93 16.42 20.22
CA GLY A 34 1.76 17.24 20.57
C GLY A 34 1.67 18.55 19.80
N LYS A 35 2.39 18.68 18.67
CA LYS A 35 2.39 19.83 17.78
C LYS A 35 1.29 19.77 16.72
N SER A 36 0.54 18.67 16.65
CA SER A 36 -0.67 18.57 15.84
C SER A 36 -1.82 19.38 16.46
N ALA A 37 -2.81 19.76 15.64
CA ALA A 37 -4.01 20.44 16.11
C ALA A 37 -4.77 19.60 17.16
N LYS A 38 -5.20 20.25 18.25
CA LYS A 38 -5.97 19.62 19.33
C LYS A 38 -7.46 19.84 19.12
N VAL A 39 -8.03 19.11 18.17
CA VAL A 39 -9.44 19.19 17.80
C VAL A 39 -10.08 17.79 17.79
N PRO A 40 -11.39 17.67 18.06
CA PRO A 40 -12.10 16.40 17.87
C PRO A 40 -12.01 15.95 16.41
N PHE A 41 -11.69 14.67 16.17
CA PHE A 41 -11.70 14.07 14.83
C PHE A 41 -12.32 12.67 14.88
N ILE A 42 -12.92 12.25 13.77
CA ILE A 42 -13.45 10.90 13.56
C ILE A 42 -12.73 10.31 12.35
N LEU A 43 -12.24 9.08 12.47
CA LEU A 43 -11.61 8.32 11.40
C LEU A 43 -12.32 6.97 11.26
N GLY A 44 -12.48 6.50 10.02
CA GLY A 44 -13.05 5.19 9.71
C GLY A 44 -12.37 4.56 8.50
N ILE A 45 -12.49 3.23 8.41
CA ILE A 45 -12.05 2.41 7.28
C ILE A 45 -13.18 1.42 6.95
N THR A 46 -13.27 0.95 5.71
CA THR A 46 -14.23 -0.11 5.37
C THR A 46 -13.56 -1.49 5.46
N THR A 47 -14.37 -2.55 5.51
CA THR A 47 -13.87 -3.93 5.53
C THR A 47 -13.11 -4.31 4.25
N GLN A 48 -13.27 -3.54 3.17
CA GLN A 48 -12.80 -3.88 1.82
C GLN A 48 -12.23 -2.66 1.06
N ASP A 49 -11.58 -1.71 1.73
CA ASP A 49 -10.99 -0.53 1.07
C ASP A 49 -10.02 -0.88 -0.06
N GLY A 50 -9.36 -2.04 0.03
CA GLY A 50 -8.50 -2.57 -1.03
C GLY A 50 -9.21 -2.82 -2.37
N CYS A 51 -10.54 -2.94 -2.39
CA CYS A 51 -11.34 -3.08 -3.61
C CYS A 51 -11.28 -1.84 -4.51
N ALA A 52 -10.86 -0.69 -4.01
CA ALA A 52 -10.58 0.47 -4.86
C ALA A 52 -9.41 0.21 -5.83
N ARG A 53 -8.52 -0.73 -5.50
CA ARG A 53 -7.27 -0.97 -6.24
C ARG A 53 -7.19 -2.36 -6.87
N SER A 54 -7.71 -3.37 -6.18
CA SER A 54 -7.58 -4.76 -6.59
C SER A 54 -8.18 -5.07 -7.99
N PRO A 55 -9.27 -4.45 -8.50
CA PRO A 55 -9.78 -4.74 -9.84
C PRO A 55 -8.76 -4.56 -10.96
N GLY A 56 -7.80 -3.64 -10.81
CA GLY A 56 -6.73 -3.44 -11.80
C GLY A 56 -5.77 -4.64 -11.95
N PHE A 57 -5.77 -5.58 -11.00
CA PHE A 57 -4.98 -6.81 -11.05
C PHE A 57 -5.79 -8.00 -11.54
N PHE A 58 -7.07 -8.10 -11.13
CA PHE A 58 -7.92 -9.27 -11.42
C PHE A 58 -8.81 -9.09 -12.66
N GLY A 59 -8.89 -7.88 -13.20
CA GLY A 59 -9.64 -7.57 -14.42
C GLY A 59 -8.91 -7.93 -15.71
N ASP A 60 -7.60 -8.17 -15.66
CA ASP A 60 -6.77 -8.52 -16.81
C ASP A 60 -5.87 -9.73 -16.46
N PRO A 61 -6.08 -10.90 -17.10
CA PRO A 61 -5.28 -12.10 -16.87
C PRO A 61 -3.79 -11.91 -17.09
N GLU A 62 -3.38 -11.09 -18.07
CA GLU A 62 -1.96 -10.83 -18.35
C GLU A 62 -1.30 -10.05 -17.20
N VAL A 63 -2.03 -9.10 -16.61
CA VAL A 63 -1.57 -8.36 -15.42
C VAL A 63 -1.41 -9.30 -14.24
N LEU A 64 -2.36 -10.21 -14.03
CA LEU A 64 -2.30 -11.16 -12.92
C LEU A 64 -1.17 -12.18 -13.10
N GLU A 65 -0.93 -12.63 -14.32
CA GLU A 65 0.16 -13.54 -14.66
C GLU A 65 1.52 -12.86 -14.41
N ASP A 66 1.71 -11.65 -14.93
CA ASP A 66 2.92 -10.84 -14.70
C ASP A 66 3.14 -10.56 -13.20
N PHE A 67 2.07 -10.20 -12.46
CA PHE A 67 2.13 -9.98 -11.02
C PHE A 67 2.52 -11.25 -10.24
N ASN A 68 2.09 -12.43 -10.69
CA ASN A 68 2.50 -13.69 -10.09
C ASN A 68 3.97 -14.02 -10.39
N ALA A 69 4.39 -13.87 -11.65
CA ALA A 69 5.76 -14.14 -12.10
C ALA A 69 6.78 -13.22 -11.41
N ASN A 70 6.41 -11.95 -11.24
CA ASN A 70 7.26 -10.89 -10.72
C ASN A 70 6.88 -10.44 -9.30
N PHE A 71 6.15 -11.27 -8.54
CA PHE A 71 5.59 -10.87 -7.24
C PHE A 71 6.63 -10.26 -6.29
N SER A 72 7.83 -10.85 -6.23
CA SER A 72 8.91 -10.41 -5.34
C SER A 72 9.45 -9.01 -5.66
N THR A 73 9.41 -8.59 -6.92
CA THR A 73 9.89 -7.27 -7.37
C THR A 73 8.76 -6.26 -7.46
N VAL A 74 7.55 -6.70 -7.75
CA VAL A 74 6.38 -5.84 -7.96
C VAL A 74 5.67 -5.49 -6.65
N ALA A 75 5.48 -6.44 -5.75
CA ALA A 75 4.74 -6.20 -4.50
C ALA A 75 5.33 -5.06 -3.64
N PRO A 76 6.66 -4.88 -3.53
CA PRO A 76 7.24 -3.72 -2.84
C PRO A 76 6.80 -2.37 -3.40
N ILE A 77 6.66 -2.26 -4.73
CA ILE A 77 6.27 -1.03 -5.43
C ILE A 77 4.76 -0.79 -5.23
N VAL A 78 3.92 -1.81 -5.46
CA VAL A 78 2.46 -1.72 -5.31
C VAL A 78 2.06 -1.26 -3.92
N PHE A 79 2.68 -1.86 -2.91
CA PHE A 79 2.34 -1.66 -1.51
C PHE A 79 3.25 -0.63 -0.82
N LEU A 80 4.06 0.09 -1.60
CA LEU A 80 4.84 1.27 -1.16
C LEU A 80 5.81 0.98 0.00
N TYR A 81 6.39 -0.22 0.03
CA TYR A 81 7.38 -0.60 1.03
C TYR A 81 8.78 -0.85 0.48
N ASP A 82 8.99 -0.63 -0.82
CA ASP A 82 10.31 -0.68 -1.46
C ASP A 82 11.34 0.24 -0.81
N GLU A 83 10.96 1.49 -0.54
CA GLU A 83 11.84 2.51 0.05
C GLU A 83 11.67 2.66 1.56
N THR A 84 10.58 2.13 2.14
CA THR A 84 10.24 2.34 3.56
C THR A 84 10.58 1.14 4.45
N SER A 85 10.75 -0.06 3.88
CA SER A 85 11.15 -1.24 4.63
C SER A 85 12.67 -1.41 4.63
N PRO A 86 13.31 -1.68 5.78
CA PRO A 86 14.73 -2.05 5.83
C PRO A 86 14.98 -3.44 5.21
N ASN A 87 13.94 -4.26 5.02
CA ASN A 87 14.04 -5.56 4.37
C ASN A 87 12.76 -5.86 3.56
N PRO A 88 12.65 -5.31 2.33
CA PRO A 88 11.49 -5.51 1.48
C PRO A 88 11.22 -7.00 1.20
N ASN A 89 12.27 -7.79 0.95
CA ASN A 89 12.15 -9.23 0.67
C ASN A 89 11.45 -10.00 1.81
N TYR A 90 11.80 -9.69 3.07
CA TYR A 90 11.14 -10.29 4.23
C TYR A 90 9.65 -9.93 4.30
N VAL A 91 9.32 -8.66 4.05
CA VAL A 91 7.93 -8.20 4.02
C VAL A 91 7.15 -8.89 2.90
N THR A 92 7.73 -8.97 1.69
CA THR A 92 7.12 -9.64 0.54
C THR A 92 6.82 -11.11 0.81
N ALA A 93 7.78 -11.83 1.41
CA ALA A 93 7.60 -13.23 1.79
C ALA A 93 6.47 -13.40 2.82
N LYS A 94 6.38 -12.51 3.81
CA LYS A 94 5.30 -12.51 4.81
C LYS A 94 3.94 -12.24 4.18
N ILE A 95 3.84 -11.28 3.25
CA ILE A 95 2.59 -10.99 2.52
C ILE A 95 2.16 -12.22 1.71
N LYS A 96 3.06 -12.80 0.90
CA LYS A 96 2.74 -13.98 0.07
C LYS A 96 2.30 -15.18 0.91
N SER A 97 2.97 -15.40 2.04
CA SER A 97 2.64 -16.49 2.96
C SER A 97 1.32 -16.27 3.69
N TYR A 98 1.05 -15.06 4.18
CA TYR A 98 -0.12 -14.79 5.00
C TYR A 98 -1.41 -14.81 4.17
N TYR A 99 -1.45 -14.02 3.09
CA TYR A 99 -2.65 -13.83 2.27
C TYR A 99 -2.84 -14.94 1.24
N PHE A 100 -1.77 -15.41 0.61
CA PHE A 100 -1.86 -16.34 -0.52
C PHE A 100 -1.36 -17.75 -0.20
N LYS A 101 -0.92 -18.01 1.04
CA LYS A 101 -0.39 -19.31 1.47
C LYS A 101 0.72 -19.85 0.55
N ASN A 102 1.53 -18.94 0.00
CA ASN A 102 2.57 -19.24 -1.00
C ASN A 102 2.03 -19.93 -2.28
N ARG A 103 0.75 -19.75 -2.59
CA ARG A 103 0.12 -20.24 -3.83
C ARG A 103 0.09 -19.16 -4.89
N THR A 104 -0.11 -19.58 -6.14
CA THR A 104 -0.45 -18.69 -7.25
C THR A 104 -1.72 -17.91 -6.93
N ILE A 105 -1.70 -16.61 -7.21
CA ILE A 105 -2.82 -15.71 -7.02
C ILE A 105 -3.76 -15.89 -8.21
N THR A 106 -5.03 -16.13 -7.91
CA THR A 106 -6.10 -16.41 -8.89
C THR A 106 -7.32 -15.55 -8.59
N ASN A 107 -8.32 -15.49 -9.47
CA ASN A 107 -9.56 -14.77 -9.18
C ASN A 107 -10.29 -15.28 -7.92
N SER A 108 -10.14 -16.56 -7.57
CA SER A 108 -10.64 -17.09 -6.29
C SER A 108 -9.88 -16.60 -5.05
N SER A 109 -8.73 -15.96 -5.24
CA SER A 109 -8.01 -15.22 -4.18
C SER A 109 -8.61 -13.84 -3.92
N PHE A 110 -9.39 -13.29 -4.86
CA PHE A 110 -10.05 -11.99 -4.74
C PHE A 110 -11.34 -12.06 -3.92
N PHE A 111 -12.03 -13.20 -3.96
CA PHE A 111 -13.33 -13.38 -3.31
C PHE A 111 -13.35 -14.63 -2.44
N LYS A 112 -13.30 -14.43 -1.12
CA LYS A 112 -13.88 -15.40 -0.18
C LYS A 112 -15.16 -14.90 0.49
N ASP A 113 -15.31 -13.59 0.74
CA ASP A 113 -16.39 -13.09 1.61
C ASP A 113 -17.09 -11.80 1.11
N ALA A 114 -16.82 -11.30 -0.11
CA ALA A 114 -17.30 -9.97 -0.52
C ALA A 114 -18.74 -9.91 -1.05
N LEU A 115 -19.35 -11.05 -1.41
CA LEU A 115 -20.67 -11.12 -2.06
C LEU A 115 -21.61 -12.18 -1.47
N THR A 116 -21.25 -12.79 -0.34
CA THR A 116 -22.16 -13.66 0.43
C THR A 116 -22.75 -12.89 1.59
N ASN A 117 -23.68 -12.01 1.26
CA ASN A 117 -24.82 -11.61 2.11
C ASN A 117 -26.06 -11.62 1.22
#